data_AF-A0A660PFK6-F1
#
_entry.id   AF-A0A660PFK6-F1
#
_cell.length_a   1.000
_cell.length_b   1.000
_cell.length_c   1.000
_cell.angle_alpha   90.00
_cell.angle_beta   90.00
_cell.angle_gamma   90.00
#
_symmetry.space_group_name_H-M   'P 1'
#
loop_
_entity.id
_entity.type
_entity.pdbx_description
1 polymer ?
#
loop_
_entity_poly.entity_id
_entity_poly.type
_entity_poly.pdbx_seq_one_letter_code
_entity_poly.pdbx_strand_id
1 'polypeptide(L)'
;YAGYFSGNVNITGTLSKAGGSFMIDHPLDPANKYLYHSFVESPDMMNIYNGNVTTDGDGFATVELPDYFGALNKDFRYQLTVIGDFAQAIVAEEISGNQFTIRTDKPSVKVSWQVTGIRKDAYAEANRIQVEVEKPAREKGLYLHPEAFMLGPEMQIHYQQNLEARKVAGQATGDSHE
;
A
#
# COMPACT_ATOMS: atom_id res chain seq x y z
N TYR A 1 -21.02 10.31 3.15
CA TYR A 1 -20.00 9.94 2.14
C TYR A 1 -20.17 10.83 0.93
N ALA A 2 -19.13 11.03 0.11
CA ALA A 2 -19.25 11.74 -1.17
C ALA A 2 -19.92 10.88 -2.26
N GLY A 3 -19.89 9.55 -2.12
CA GLY A 3 -20.66 8.59 -2.91
C GLY A 3 -20.73 7.22 -2.23
N TYR A 4 -21.78 6.45 -2.51
CA TYR A 4 -21.91 5.04 -2.14
C TYR A 4 -22.04 4.23 -3.42
N PHE A 5 -21.12 3.30 -3.63
CA PHE A 5 -21.07 2.45 -4.80
C PHE A 5 -21.32 1.00 -4.37
N SER A 6 -22.19 0.29 -5.08
CA SER A 6 -22.45 -1.14 -4.88
C SER A 6 -22.03 -1.91 -6.12
N GLY A 7 -21.15 -2.90 -5.95
CA GLY A 7 -20.55 -3.68 -7.03
C GLY A 7 -19.13 -3.24 -7.40
N ASN A 8 -18.63 -3.76 -8.52
CA ASN A 8 -17.26 -3.53 -8.99
C ASN A 8 -17.09 -2.08 -9.47
N VAL A 9 -16.04 -1.41 -8.99
CA VAL A 9 -15.65 -0.08 -9.45
C VAL A 9 -14.32 -0.18 -10.19
N ASN A 10 -14.27 0.34 -11.43
CA ASN A 10 -13.03 0.48 -12.20
C ASN A 10 -12.57 1.94 -12.14
N ILE A 11 -11.36 2.17 -11.63
CA ILE A 11 -10.70 3.47 -11.60
C ILE A 11 -9.49 3.37 -12.53
N THR A 12 -9.57 4.01 -13.69
CA THR A 12 -8.48 3.99 -14.68
C THR A 12 -7.40 5.04 -14.40
N GLY A 13 -7.61 5.92 -13.43
CA GLY A 13 -6.67 6.95 -12.99
C GLY A 13 -6.23 6.76 -11.54
N THR A 14 -5.85 7.86 -10.87
CA THR A 14 -5.36 7.84 -9.49
C THR A 14 -6.51 8.03 -8.49
N LEU A 15 -6.49 7.27 -7.39
CA LEU A 15 -7.34 7.49 -6.23
C LEU A 15 -6.52 8.16 -5.11
N SER A 16 -6.81 9.43 -4.82
CA SER A 16 -6.22 10.16 -3.68
C SER A 16 -7.19 10.15 -2.50
N LYS A 17 -6.71 9.71 -1.34
CA LYS A 17 -7.54 9.44 -0.14
C LYS A 17 -6.74 9.60 1.14
N ALA A 18 -7.35 10.09 2.21
CA ALA A 18 -6.68 10.26 3.51
C ALA A 18 -6.39 8.93 4.23
N GLY A 19 -7.22 7.90 4.02
CA GLY A 19 -7.07 6.56 4.60
C GLY A 19 -7.78 5.52 3.75
N GLY A 20 -7.29 4.27 3.77
CA GLY A 20 -7.81 3.19 2.92
C GLY A 20 -7.68 1.84 3.59
N SER A 21 -8.75 1.05 3.51
CA SER A 21 -8.83 -0.26 4.12
C SER A 21 -9.75 -1.18 3.32
N PHE A 22 -9.60 -2.49 3.50
CA PHE A 22 -10.69 -3.41 3.23
C PHE A 22 -11.47 -3.68 4.52
N MET A 23 -12.73 -4.05 4.35
CA MET A 23 -13.60 -4.56 5.40
C MET A 23 -14.15 -5.90 4.95
N ILE A 24 -14.07 -6.90 5.82
CA ILE A 24 -14.70 -8.21 5.64
C ILE A 24 -15.34 -8.64 6.96
N ASP A 25 -16.20 -9.64 6.92
CA ASP A 25 -16.63 -10.33 8.13
C ASP A 25 -15.42 -10.96 8.82
N HIS A 26 -15.40 -10.90 10.16
CA HIS A 26 -14.27 -11.41 10.91
C HIS A 26 -14.16 -12.94 10.71
N PRO A 27 -12.98 -13.48 10.32
CA PRO A 27 -12.86 -14.88 9.89
C PRO A 27 -13.16 -15.90 10.99
N LEU A 28 -13.06 -15.50 12.27
CA LEU A 28 -13.38 -16.34 13.42
C LEU A 28 -14.74 -16.04 14.08
N ASP A 29 -15.40 -14.93 13.70
CA ASP A 29 -16.66 -14.48 14.33
C ASP A 29 -17.48 -13.62 13.36
N PRO A 30 -17.88 -14.17 12.20
CA PRO A 30 -18.43 -13.39 11.09
C PRO A 30 -19.82 -12.81 11.39
N ALA A 31 -20.61 -13.44 12.26
CA ALA A 31 -21.95 -12.97 12.59
C ALA A 31 -21.96 -11.73 13.51
N ASN A 32 -20.87 -11.48 14.24
CA ASN A 32 -20.85 -10.44 15.29
C ASN A 32 -19.76 -9.37 15.08
N LYS A 33 -18.77 -9.60 14.19
CA LYS A 33 -17.61 -8.71 14.05
C LYS A 33 -17.22 -8.49 12.60
N TYR A 34 -16.77 -7.28 12.32
CA TYR A 34 -16.00 -6.94 11.13
C TYR A 34 -14.50 -6.95 11.42
N LEU A 35 -13.72 -7.29 10.40
CA LEU A 35 -12.27 -7.10 10.38
C LEU A 35 -11.92 -6.03 9.35
N TYR A 36 -11.17 -5.02 9.79
CA TYR A 36 -10.61 -3.98 8.93
C TYR A 36 -9.08 -4.15 8.85
N HIS A 37 -8.51 -3.90 7.68
CA HIS A 37 -7.06 -3.89 7.50
C HIS A 37 -6.65 -2.73 6.59
N SER A 38 -5.57 -2.03 6.96
CA SER A 38 -5.04 -0.90 6.18
C SER A 38 -4.25 -1.39 4.97
N PHE A 39 -4.16 -0.55 3.93
CA PHE A 39 -3.20 -0.76 2.86
C PHE A 39 -1.77 -0.45 3.30
N VAL A 40 -0.80 -1.03 2.58
CA VAL A 40 0.62 -0.67 2.68
C VAL A 40 0.89 0.45 1.68
N GLU A 41 1.52 1.53 2.12
CA GLU A 41 1.82 2.69 1.29
C GLU A 41 3.33 2.94 1.24
N SER A 42 3.83 3.27 0.05
CA SER A 42 5.23 3.58 -0.21
C SER A 42 5.32 4.82 -1.09
N PRO A 43 6.30 5.72 -0.85
CA PRO A 43 6.52 6.88 -1.71
C PRO A 43 6.95 6.50 -3.13
N ASP A 44 7.51 5.30 -3.34
CA ASP A 44 8.22 4.93 -4.57
C ASP A 44 7.42 4.05 -5.54
N MET A 45 6.15 3.77 -5.26
CA MET A 45 5.36 2.74 -5.99
C MET A 45 6.00 1.35 -5.90
N MET A 46 6.36 0.95 -4.68
CA MET A 46 7.08 -0.29 -4.39
C MET A 46 6.16 -1.53 -4.49
N ASN A 47 6.66 -2.58 -5.13
CA ASN A 47 6.09 -3.92 -5.05
C ASN A 47 6.85 -4.77 -4.02
N ILE A 48 6.13 -5.68 -3.36
CA ILE A 48 6.68 -6.60 -2.35
C ILE A 48 6.40 -8.03 -2.80
N TYR A 49 7.46 -8.85 -2.83
CA TYR A 49 7.40 -10.28 -3.09
C TYR A 49 8.04 -11.00 -1.91
N ASN A 50 7.48 -12.12 -1.47
CA ASN A 50 8.01 -12.86 -0.33
C ASN A 50 7.70 -14.35 -0.45
N GLY A 51 8.41 -15.13 0.34
CA GLY A 51 8.21 -16.57 0.43
C GLY A 51 9.14 -17.20 1.45
N ASN A 52 9.17 -18.52 1.44
CA ASN A 52 10.13 -19.31 2.20
C ASN A 52 10.84 -20.26 1.25
N VAL A 53 12.11 -20.55 1.51
CA VAL A 53 12.89 -21.55 0.80
C VAL A 53 13.77 -22.31 1.78
N THR A 54 14.16 -23.54 1.45
CA THR A 54 15.11 -24.32 2.24
C THR A 54 16.37 -24.55 1.40
N THR A 55 17.54 -24.30 1.99
CA THR A 55 18.81 -24.54 1.31
C THR A 55 19.11 -26.03 1.16
N ASP A 56 19.88 -26.37 0.14
CA ASP A 56 20.28 -27.74 -0.17
C ASP A 56 21.41 -28.25 0.75
N GLY A 57 22.03 -29.37 0.37
CA GLY A 57 23.13 -29.99 1.10
C GLY A 57 24.43 -29.17 1.11
N ASP A 58 24.58 -28.22 0.19
CA ASP A 58 25.72 -27.30 0.11
C ASP A 58 25.39 -25.92 0.71
N GLY A 59 24.16 -25.76 1.22
CA GLY A 59 23.69 -24.51 1.83
C GLY A 59 23.20 -23.47 0.82
N PHE A 60 22.84 -23.85 -0.41
CA PHE A 60 22.32 -22.95 -1.44
C PHE A 60 20.82 -23.11 -1.67
N ALA A 61 20.15 -22.02 -2.03
CA ALA A 61 18.77 -22.05 -2.51
C ALA A 61 18.57 -20.98 -3.58
N THR A 62 18.13 -21.39 -4.76
CA THR A 62 17.67 -20.46 -5.80
C THR A 62 16.20 -20.16 -5.61
N VAL A 63 15.86 -18.87 -5.58
CA VAL A 63 14.48 -18.39 -5.58
C VAL A 63 14.14 -17.91 -7.00
N GLU A 64 13.13 -18.54 -7.61
CA GLU A 64 12.56 -18.09 -8.87
C GLU A 64 11.44 -17.08 -8.61
N LEU A 65 11.52 -15.94 -9.29
CA LEU A 65 10.52 -14.88 -9.30
C LEU A 65 9.67 -15.00 -10.58
N PRO A 66 8.44 -14.47 -10.59
CA PRO A 66 7.62 -14.49 -11.80
C PRO A 66 8.35 -13.89 -13.01
N ASP A 67 8.12 -14.43 -14.21
CA ASP A 67 8.81 -14.01 -15.44
C ASP A 67 8.74 -12.50 -15.76
N TYR A 68 7.70 -11.84 -15.28
CA TYR A 68 7.50 -10.40 -15.45
C TYR A 68 8.21 -9.55 -14.39
N PHE A 69 8.78 -10.14 -13.34
CA PHE A 69 9.32 -9.41 -12.18
C PHE A 69 10.38 -8.39 -12.60
N GLY A 70 11.39 -8.82 -13.35
CA GLY A 70 12.49 -7.98 -13.81
C GLY A 70 12.06 -6.99 -14.88
N ALA A 71 10.97 -7.24 -15.61
CA ALA A 71 10.37 -6.27 -16.53
C ALA A 71 9.60 -5.18 -15.77
N LEU A 72 8.91 -5.55 -14.69
CA LEU A 72 8.08 -4.66 -13.88
C LEU A 72 8.87 -3.85 -12.86
N ASN A 73 10.01 -4.35 -12.36
CA ASN A 73 10.70 -3.78 -11.19
C ASN A 73 12.17 -3.41 -11.45
N LYS A 74 12.69 -2.45 -10.68
CA LYS A 74 14.12 -2.08 -10.52
C LYS A 74 14.44 -1.81 -9.03
N ASP A 75 15.69 -1.48 -8.74
CA ASP A 75 16.15 -1.00 -7.42
C ASP A 75 15.79 -1.98 -6.28
N PHE A 76 16.26 -3.22 -6.44
CA PHE A 76 15.89 -4.34 -5.57
C PHE A 76 16.48 -4.22 -4.17
N ARG A 77 15.70 -4.65 -3.16
CA ARG A 77 16.16 -4.77 -1.77
C ARG A 77 15.74 -6.13 -1.22
N TYR A 78 16.55 -6.67 -0.31
CA TYR A 78 16.39 -8.03 0.23
C TYR A 78 16.30 -8.00 1.75
N GLN A 79 15.44 -8.84 2.31
CA GLN A 79 15.39 -9.16 3.74
C GLN A 79 15.33 -10.67 3.89
N LEU A 80 16.21 -11.23 4.72
CA LEU A 80 16.31 -12.67 4.97
C LEU A 80 16.17 -12.95 6.46
N THR A 81 15.44 -14.00 6.83
CA THR A 81 15.32 -14.47 8.22
C THR A 81 15.36 -15.99 8.25
N VAL A 82 16.36 -16.54 8.93
CA VAL A 82 16.48 -17.99 9.15
C VAL A 82 15.41 -18.47 10.15
N ILE A 83 14.87 -19.68 9.93
CA ILE A 83 13.80 -20.27 10.73
C ILE A 83 14.26 -21.63 11.27
N GLY A 84 13.98 -21.89 12.54
CA GLY A 84 14.26 -23.16 13.21
C GLY A 84 15.62 -23.14 13.90
N ASP A 85 16.70 -22.99 13.13
CA ASP A 85 18.06 -22.95 13.63
C ASP A 85 18.74 -21.60 13.34
N PHE A 86 19.64 -21.20 14.24
CA PHE A 86 20.52 -20.06 13.97
C PHE A 86 21.55 -20.44 12.91
N ALA A 87 21.60 -19.65 11.84
CA ALA A 87 22.54 -19.77 10.73
C ALA A 87 22.81 -18.37 10.16
N GLN A 88 23.96 -18.19 9.55
CA GLN A 88 24.24 -17.00 8.74
C GLN A 88 23.59 -17.19 7.37
N ALA A 89 22.91 -16.18 6.86
CA ALA A 89 22.29 -16.18 5.54
C ALA A 89 22.69 -14.92 4.77
N ILE A 90 23.02 -15.09 3.49
CA ILE A 90 23.34 -13.99 2.58
C ILE A 90 22.59 -14.17 1.25
N VAL A 91 22.43 -13.07 0.53
CA VAL A 91 22.19 -13.12 -0.92
C VAL A 91 23.54 -13.42 -1.57
N ALA A 92 23.70 -14.64 -2.09
CA ALA A 92 24.92 -15.07 -2.77
C ALA A 92 24.99 -14.54 -4.20
N GLU A 93 23.85 -14.45 -4.88
CA GLU A 93 23.72 -13.85 -6.21
C GLU A 93 22.51 -12.94 -6.21
N GLU A 94 22.72 -11.68 -6.59
CA GLU A 94 21.62 -10.71 -6.76
C GLU A 94 20.69 -11.12 -7.91
N ILE A 95 19.50 -10.51 -7.94
CA ILE A 95 18.49 -10.80 -8.95
C ILE A 95 19.04 -10.56 -10.36
N SER A 96 19.07 -11.64 -11.14
CA SER A 96 19.34 -11.65 -12.56
C SER A 96 18.51 -12.75 -13.20
N GLY A 97 17.93 -12.51 -14.38
CA GLY A 97 17.07 -13.51 -15.04
C GLY A 97 15.85 -13.95 -14.21
N ASN A 98 15.27 -13.03 -13.42
CA ASN A 98 14.15 -13.30 -12.50
C ASN A 98 14.44 -14.36 -11.42
N GLN A 99 15.69 -14.52 -11.02
CA GLN A 99 16.05 -15.39 -9.90
C GLN A 99 17.15 -14.76 -9.07
N PHE A 100 17.25 -15.16 -7.82
CA PHE A 100 18.39 -14.84 -6.95
C PHE A 100 18.74 -16.03 -6.07
N THR A 101 19.97 -16.05 -5.59
CA THR A 101 20.49 -17.18 -4.83
C THR A 101 20.74 -16.77 -3.38
N ILE A 102 20.18 -17.53 -2.45
CA ILE A 102 20.47 -17.45 -1.01
C ILE A 102 21.52 -18.49 -0.68
N ARG A 103 22.47 -18.14 0.20
CA ARG A 103 23.41 -19.09 0.79
C ARG A 103 23.39 -19.02 2.31
N THR A 104 23.39 -20.16 2.95
CA THR A 104 23.53 -20.32 4.40
C THR A 104 24.85 -21.01 4.76
N ASP A 105 25.35 -20.77 5.98
CA ASP A 105 26.57 -21.42 6.50
C ASP A 105 26.35 -22.87 6.96
N LYS A 106 25.09 -23.32 6.98
CA LYS A 106 24.67 -24.69 7.26
C LYS A 106 23.76 -25.20 6.14
N PRO A 107 23.73 -26.52 5.88
CA PRO A 107 22.80 -27.11 4.91
C PRO A 107 21.38 -27.18 5.47
N SER A 108 20.38 -27.37 4.59
CA SER A 108 18.99 -27.63 4.98
C SER A 108 18.34 -26.55 5.87
N VAL A 109 18.81 -25.30 5.78
CA VAL A 109 18.28 -24.19 6.56
C VAL A 109 17.08 -23.59 5.86
N LYS A 110 15.96 -23.45 6.58
CA LYS A 110 14.80 -22.73 6.08
C LYS A 110 15.00 -21.22 6.25
N VAL A 111 14.78 -20.47 5.18
CA VAL A 111 14.90 -19.01 5.13
C VAL A 111 13.58 -18.41 4.64
N SER A 112 13.00 -17.52 5.45
CA SER A 112 11.97 -16.57 5.01
C SER A 112 12.64 -15.42 4.29
N TRP A 113 12.15 -15.09 3.10
CA TRP A 113 12.72 -14.04 2.27
C TRP A 113 11.66 -13.04 1.86
N GLN A 114 12.07 -11.78 1.74
CA GLN A 114 11.30 -10.71 1.12
C GLN A 114 12.21 -9.95 0.15
N VAL A 115 11.69 -9.68 -1.02
CA VAL A 115 12.27 -8.81 -2.03
C VAL A 115 11.32 -7.65 -2.29
N THR A 116 11.85 -6.44 -2.31
CA THR A 116 11.11 -5.29 -2.82
C THR A 116 11.72 -4.76 -4.11
N GLY A 117 10.90 -4.10 -4.92
CA GLY A 117 11.35 -3.42 -6.14
C GLY A 117 10.47 -2.22 -6.45
N ILE A 118 11.09 -1.20 -7.06
CA ILE A 118 10.40 0.00 -7.55
C ILE A 118 9.82 -0.32 -8.93
N ARG A 119 8.51 -0.10 -9.11
CA ARG A 119 7.86 -0.30 -10.42
C ARG A 119 8.52 0.53 -11.51
N LYS A 120 8.66 -0.01 -12.73
CA LYS A 120 9.26 0.67 -13.89
C LYS A 120 8.51 0.45 -15.21
N ASP A 121 7.29 -0.07 -15.16
CA ASP A 121 6.45 -0.19 -16.35
C ASP A 121 6.10 1.19 -16.94
N ALA A 122 5.69 1.22 -18.21
CA ALA A 122 5.47 2.46 -18.95
C ALA A 122 4.49 3.43 -18.25
N TYR A 123 3.45 2.91 -17.60
CA TYR A 123 2.50 3.76 -16.88
C TYR A 123 3.13 4.33 -15.61
N ALA A 124 3.84 3.52 -14.84
CA ALA A 124 4.52 3.97 -13.62
C ALA A 124 5.58 5.04 -13.91
N GLU A 125 6.38 4.89 -14.98
CA GLU A 125 7.38 5.90 -15.35
C GLU A 125 6.75 7.20 -15.87
N ALA A 126 5.65 7.10 -16.64
CA ALA A 126 4.94 8.28 -17.13
C ALA A 126 4.14 9.02 -16.03
N ASN A 127 3.76 8.32 -14.94
CA ASN A 127 2.87 8.83 -13.91
C ASN A 127 3.46 8.64 -12.50
N ARG A 128 4.76 8.94 -12.34
CA ARG A 128 5.41 8.89 -11.03
C ARG A 128 4.67 9.76 -10.02
N ILE A 129 4.46 9.22 -8.82
CA ILE A 129 3.87 9.97 -7.71
C ILE A 129 4.83 11.09 -7.33
N GLN A 130 4.34 12.33 -7.33
CA GLN A 130 5.05 13.43 -6.70
C GLN A 130 4.83 13.32 -5.20
N VAL A 131 5.85 12.82 -4.49
CA VAL A 131 5.78 12.50 -3.06
C VAL A 131 5.53 13.73 -2.19
N GLU A 132 6.02 14.88 -2.65
CA GLU A 132 5.87 16.17 -1.99
C GLU A 132 5.55 17.23 -3.04
N VAL A 133 4.49 18.01 -2.78
CA VAL A 133 4.09 19.14 -3.60
C VAL A 133 3.72 20.30 -2.70
N GLU A 134 4.06 21.52 -3.14
CA GLU A 134 3.59 22.72 -2.49
C GLU A 134 2.06 22.80 -2.59
N LYS A 135 1.40 23.08 -1.47
CA LYS A 135 -0.04 23.39 -1.50
C LYS A 135 -0.28 24.61 -2.39
N PRO A 136 -1.36 24.61 -3.20
CA PRO A 136 -1.80 25.81 -3.90
C PRO A 136 -1.89 27.00 -2.95
N ALA A 137 -1.58 28.23 -3.42
CA ALA A 137 -1.51 29.40 -2.56
C ALA A 137 -2.77 29.61 -1.70
N ARG A 138 -3.96 29.33 -2.25
CA ARG A 138 -5.25 29.43 -1.57
C ARG A 138 -5.47 28.40 -0.45
N GLU A 139 -4.70 27.31 -0.44
CA GLU A 139 -4.80 26.20 0.53
C GLU A 139 -3.66 26.23 1.55
N LYS A 140 -2.67 27.11 1.39
CA LYS A 140 -1.60 27.29 2.36
C LYS A 140 -2.17 27.77 3.69
N GLY A 141 -1.75 27.12 4.77
CA GLY A 141 -2.30 27.34 6.12
C GLY A 141 -3.62 26.62 6.40
N LEU A 142 -4.24 25.95 5.42
CA LEU A 142 -5.47 25.17 5.60
C LEU A 142 -5.19 23.66 5.62
N TYR A 143 -6.14 22.89 6.14
CA TYR A 143 -6.00 21.47 6.44
C TYR A 143 -7.12 20.65 5.79
N LEU A 144 -6.83 19.42 5.36
CA LEU A 144 -7.88 18.50 4.91
C LEU A 144 -8.77 18.04 6.08
N HIS A 145 -8.15 17.81 7.24
CA HIS A 145 -8.77 17.34 8.49
C HIS A 145 -8.21 18.15 9.68
N PRO A 146 -8.62 19.42 9.88
CA PRO A 146 -8.11 20.28 10.95
C PRO A 146 -8.32 19.70 12.36
N GLU A 147 -9.38 18.94 12.57
CA GLU A 147 -9.72 18.29 13.83
C GLU A 147 -8.62 17.32 14.29
N ALA A 148 -7.93 16.66 13.35
CA ALA A 148 -6.80 15.78 13.65
C ALA A 148 -5.60 16.54 14.25
N PHE A 149 -5.58 17.87 14.11
CA PHE A 149 -4.57 18.78 14.65
C PHE A 149 -5.12 19.64 15.80
N MET A 150 -6.31 19.31 16.34
CA MET A 150 -7.01 20.10 17.37
C MET A 150 -7.32 21.55 16.94
N LEU A 151 -7.49 21.77 15.64
CA LEU A 151 -7.86 23.07 15.06
C LEU A 151 -9.36 23.13 14.78
N GLY A 152 -9.88 24.36 14.73
CA GLY A 152 -11.30 24.60 14.43
C GLY A 152 -11.66 24.28 12.97
N PRO A 153 -12.94 23.99 12.68
CA PRO A 153 -13.41 23.60 11.35
C PRO A 153 -13.21 24.69 10.29
N GLU A 154 -13.08 25.96 10.69
CA GLU A 154 -12.76 27.08 9.80
C GLU A 154 -11.41 26.94 9.09
N MET A 155 -10.51 26.13 9.64
CA MET A 155 -9.20 25.82 9.03
C MET A 155 -9.29 24.71 7.98
N GLN A 156 -10.49 24.16 7.71
CA GLN A 156 -10.69 23.12 6.73
C GLN A 156 -10.59 23.67 5.29
N ILE A 157 -9.87 22.96 4.44
CA ILE A 157 -9.91 23.17 2.99
C ILE A 157 -11.37 23.00 2.52
N HIS A 158 -11.86 23.96 1.73
CA HIS A 158 -13.26 24.03 1.25
C HIS A 158 -14.33 24.22 2.34
N TYR A 159 -14.00 24.72 3.54
CA TYR A 159 -14.95 24.92 4.64
C TYR A 159 -16.23 25.67 4.23
N GLN A 160 -16.12 26.82 3.55
CA GLN A 160 -17.30 27.61 3.15
C GLN A 160 -18.20 26.88 2.15
N GLN A 161 -17.61 26.19 1.16
CA GLN A 161 -18.36 25.41 0.18
C GLN A 161 -19.08 24.23 0.83
N ASN A 162 -18.44 23.57 1.80
CA ASN A 162 -19.04 22.49 2.57
C ASN A 162 -20.19 22.98 3.47
N LEU A 163 -20.07 24.18 4.05
CA LEU A 163 -21.14 24.80 4.81
C LEU A 163 -22.36 25.12 3.94
N GLU A 164 -22.15 25.68 2.75
CA GLU A 164 -23.22 25.99 1.81
C GLU A 164 -23.94 24.74 1.33
N ALA A 165 -23.19 23.70 0.94
CA ALA A 165 -23.76 22.42 0.54
C ALA A 165 -24.62 21.79 1.64
N ARG A 166 -24.19 21.87 2.91
CA ARG A 166 -24.97 21.37 4.06
C ARG A 166 -26.25 22.17 4.30
N LYS A 167 -26.22 23.49 4.13
CA LYS A 167 -27.42 24.35 4.24
C LYS A 167 -28.45 23.99 3.17
N VAL A 168 -28.02 23.82 1.92
CA VAL A 168 -28.89 23.42 0.81
C VAL A 168 -29.48 22.03 1.03
N ALA A 169 -28.66 21.06 1.46
CA ALA A 169 -29.14 19.70 1.73
C ALA A 169 -30.15 19.64 2.90
N GLY A 170 -29.94 20.44 3.95
CA GLY A 170 -30.87 20.53 5.09
C GLY A 170 -32.21 21.18 4.75
N GLN A 171 -32.24 22.09 3.78
CA GLN A 171 -33.48 22.69 3.27
C GLN A 171 -34.28 21.69 2.42
N ALA A 172 -33.62 20.89 1.58
CA ALA A 172 -34.28 19.89 0.74
C ALA A 172 -34.95 18.74 1.53
N THR A 173 -34.51 18.45 2.75
CA THR A 173 -35.14 17.47 3.64
C THR A 173 -36.32 18.04 4.47
N GLY A 174 -36.58 19.35 4.39
CA GLY A 174 -37.63 20.04 5.15
C GLY A 174 -39.00 20.13 4.46
N ASP A 175 -39.08 19.89 3.15
CA ASP A 175 -40.29 20.13 2.34
C ASP A 175 -41.15 18.87 2.08
N SER A 176 -41.00 17.78 2.86
CA SER A 176 -41.79 16.55 2.70
C SER A 176 -42.83 16.29 3.78
N HIS A 177 -43.40 17.34 4.38
CA HIS A 177 -44.58 17.25 5.24
C HIS A 177 -45.53 18.42 4.98
N GLU A 178 -46.36 18.27 3.94
CA GLU A 178 -47.74 18.76 3.91
C GLU A 178 -48.66 17.67 3.36
#